data_AF-A0A502G028-F1
#
_entry.id   AF-A0A502G028-F1
#
_cell.length_a   1.000
_cell.length_b   1.000
_cell.length_c   1.000
_cell.angle_alpha   90.00
_cell.angle_beta   90.00
_cell.angle_gamma   90.00
#
_symmetry.space_group_name_H-M   'P 1'
#
loop_
_entity.id
_entity.type
_entity.pdbx_description
1 polymer ?
#
loop_
_entity_poly.entity_id
_entity_poly.type
_entity_poly.pdbx_seq_one_letter_code
_entity_poly.pdbx_strand_id
1 'polypeptide(L)'
;MELTAYLHPGWAPLVRPAPATRAWMDRTPESFAYRCLPLNIANAHGWEVLSPCGFTAIWDGGTEPSAVTIALDEGTDPARAPVSLFGQGIVTFHIEAIFRTPPGWNLWIGGSPNRAKDAIAPLTGIIETDWSPFTFTMNWRFTRPGTPIRFEPLEPFCFLFPVQRTAIEAFEPAFAPLDADPATAARFQAWSAARDAFHGQLQRDPPKAPADRWQKHYYRGEDVAGEKLVTDHRTKLKLRAFDRSTAAHVPIAPMDDPAIPAATPPEIVPMPAASVATHVVEIQRALDKREWLLEALERQRALAPGGGAIERRSGMGTDEFLKDYYAPARPVILGGAMDDWPALKRWSPAYLKALIGAAPVEYQGGRSENARFELDKDRHRRTAPFEAFIDTITGAGAGNDAYLTAYNSDRNQQALAPMIADMGFLDAFLTRDAAMPNGMPWIGPAGTVTSLHHDLTNNFIAQIVGRKRLTLVPAAQVGRLYNAQHVFSQIADLDDPDLDMARYPALADATQYDVILEPGEILFVPLGWWHQVKALDFSVTLTFTNFRWANDAYASYPAG
;
A
#
# COMPACT_ATOMS: atom_id res chain seq x y z
N MET A 1 -19.73 -40.66 14.37
CA MET A 1 -19.06 -39.51 15.01
C MET A 1 -20.11 -38.45 15.24
N GLU A 2 -20.20 -37.92 16.45
CA GLU A 2 -21.23 -36.97 16.86
C GLU A 2 -20.59 -35.65 17.28
N LEU A 3 -21.21 -34.54 16.91
CA LEU A 3 -20.89 -33.20 17.41
C LEU A 3 -22.12 -32.74 18.19
N THR A 4 -21.97 -32.58 19.51
CA THR A 4 -23.08 -32.28 20.42
C THR A 4 -22.95 -30.84 20.93
N ALA A 5 -24.07 -30.11 21.02
CA ALA A 5 -24.12 -28.80 21.65
C ALA A 5 -24.90 -28.89 22.97
N TYR A 6 -24.20 -28.81 24.11
CA TYR A 6 -24.83 -28.81 25.43
C TYR A 6 -25.26 -27.40 25.80
N LEU A 7 -26.50 -27.27 26.29
CA LEU A 7 -27.16 -25.99 26.53
C LEU A 7 -27.42 -25.78 28.02
N HIS A 8 -27.14 -24.57 28.51
CA HIS A 8 -27.57 -24.12 29.82
C HIS A 8 -29.01 -23.55 29.74
N PRO A 9 -29.82 -23.62 30.82
CA PRO A 9 -31.10 -22.91 30.86
C PRO A 9 -30.96 -21.43 30.47
N GLY A 10 -31.78 -20.97 29.52
CA GLY A 10 -31.72 -19.60 28.99
C GLY A 10 -30.82 -19.41 27.77
N TRP A 11 -30.00 -20.41 27.39
CA TRP A 11 -29.25 -20.37 26.13
C TRP A 11 -30.09 -20.84 24.95
N ALA A 12 -30.01 -20.11 23.84
CA ALA A 12 -30.73 -20.43 22.62
C ALA A 12 -29.83 -20.18 21.39
N PRO A 13 -28.72 -20.95 21.23
CA PRO A 13 -27.78 -20.73 20.15
C PRO A 13 -28.44 -21.02 18.81
N LEU A 14 -28.26 -20.10 17.87
CA LEU A 14 -28.78 -20.20 16.51
C LEU A 14 -27.70 -20.82 15.63
N VAL A 15 -27.82 -22.12 15.34
CA VAL A 15 -26.81 -22.87 14.60
C VAL A 15 -27.45 -23.59 13.42
N ARG A 16 -26.83 -23.51 12.24
CA ARG A 16 -27.28 -24.22 11.04
C ARG A 16 -26.11 -24.81 10.25
N PRO A 17 -26.33 -25.83 9.40
CA PRO A 17 -25.38 -26.17 8.34
C PRO A 17 -25.09 -24.95 7.47
N ALA A 18 -23.83 -24.71 7.14
CA ALA A 18 -23.47 -23.59 6.28
C ALA A 18 -23.93 -23.82 4.83
N PRO A 19 -24.55 -22.84 4.17
CA PRO A 19 -24.94 -22.97 2.77
C PRO A 19 -23.72 -22.94 1.85
N ALA A 20 -23.81 -23.55 0.66
CA ALA A 20 -22.76 -23.44 -0.35
C ALA A 20 -22.72 -22.06 -1.04
N THR A 21 -23.78 -21.25 -0.89
CA THR A 21 -23.98 -19.98 -1.59
C THR A 21 -23.47 -18.76 -0.81
N ARG A 22 -23.10 -17.69 -1.52
CA ARG A 22 -22.71 -16.39 -0.95
C ARG A 22 -23.30 -15.26 -1.79
N ALA A 23 -23.83 -14.24 -1.12
CA ALA A 23 -24.47 -13.10 -1.80
C ALA A 23 -23.53 -12.37 -2.78
N TRP A 24 -22.23 -12.27 -2.51
CA TRP A 24 -21.28 -11.67 -3.48
C TRP A 24 -21.02 -12.60 -4.67
N MET A 25 -21.04 -13.91 -4.49
CA MET A 25 -20.86 -14.88 -5.57
C MET A 25 -22.06 -14.85 -6.52
N ASP A 26 -23.28 -14.71 -5.98
CA ASP A 26 -24.51 -14.50 -6.76
C ASP A 26 -24.41 -13.25 -7.66
N ARG A 27 -23.81 -12.17 -7.13
CA ARG A 27 -23.62 -10.89 -7.82
C ARG A 27 -22.49 -10.87 -8.86
N THR A 28 -21.64 -11.90 -8.92
CA THR A 28 -20.63 -11.97 -9.99
C THR A 28 -21.29 -12.16 -11.35
N PRO A 29 -20.75 -11.60 -12.45
CA PRO A 29 -21.26 -11.83 -13.79
C PRO A 29 -21.46 -13.33 -14.07
N GLU A 30 -22.66 -13.72 -14.50
CA GLU A 30 -23.03 -15.12 -14.75
C GLU A 30 -22.79 -16.05 -13.53
N SER A 31 -22.75 -15.48 -12.32
CA SER A 31 -22.38 -16.13 -11.06
C SER A 31 -21.09 -16.97 -11.17
N PHE A 32 -20.10 -16.47 -11.93
CA PHE A 32 -18.90 -17.23 -12.29
C PHE A 32 -18.13 -17.76 -11.07
N ALA A 33 -18.24 -17.12 -9.90
CA ALA A 33 -17.56 -17.56 -8.70
C ALA A 33 -17.93 -19.00 -8.30
N TYR A 34 -19.17 -19.44 -8.59
CA TYR A 34 -19.61 -20.83 -8.34
C TYR A 34 -18.98 -21.86 -9.28
N ARG A 35 -18.25 -21.43 -10.31
CA ARG A 35 -17.46 -22.32 -11.17
C ARG A 35 -16.24 -22.88 -10.43
N CYS A 36 -15.80 -22.22 -9.35
CA CYS A 36 -14.76 -22.75 -8.49
C CYS A 36 -15.36 -23.73 -7.47
N LEU A 37 -15.41 -25.02 -7.83
CA LEU A 37 -15.92 -26.07 -6.94
C LEU A 37 -15.27 -26.06 -5.54
N PRO A 38 -13.94 -25.85 -5.38
CA PRO A 38 -13.32 -25.73 -4.05
C PRO A 38 -13.95 -24.65 -3.16
N LEU A 39 -14.34 -23.49 -3.72
CA LEU A 39 -15.03 -22.45 -2.95
C LEU A 39 -16.40 -22.94 -2.45
N ASN A 40 -17.16 -23.61 -3.31
CA ASN A 40 -18.49 -24.13 -2.96
C ASN A 40 -18.41 -25.19 -1.85
N ILE A 41 -17.41 -26.07 -1.93
CA ILE A 41 -17.18 -27.11 -0.93
C ILE A 41 -16.77 -26.47 0.40
N ALA A 42 -15.83 -25.52 0.39
CA ALA A 42 -15.41 -24.78 1.58
C ALA A 42 -16.57 -24.05 2.25
N ASN A 43 -17.45 -23.43 1.45
CA ASN A 43 -18.62 -22.70 1.95
C ASN A 43 -19.57 -23.56 2.80
N ALA A 44 -19.71 -24.83 2.45
CA ALA A 44 -20.62 -25.79 3.09
C ALA A 44 -19.91 -26.78 4.03
N HIS A 45 -18.65 -26.52 4.39
CA HIS A 45 -17.78 -27.47 5.08
C HIS A 45 -17.94 -27.48 6.61
N GLY A 46 -19.02 -26.91 7.14
CA GLY A 46 -19.23 -26.78 8.58
C GLY A 46 -20.60 -26.19 8.93
N TRP A 47 -20.69 -25.68 10.15
CA TRP A 47 -21.91 -25.06 10.69
C TRP A 47 -21.68 -23.59 11.01
N GLU A 48 -22.68 -22.75 10.77
CA GLU A 48 -22.67 -21.34 11.13
C GLU A 48 -23.42 -21.13 12.45
N VAL A 49 -22.84 -20.34 13.36
CA VAL A 49 -23.54 -19.75 14.50
C VAL A 49 -23.96 -18.33 14.11
N LEU A 50 -25.23 -18.03 14.30
CA LEU A 50 -25.89 -16.82 13.83
C LEU A 50 -26.12 -15.84 14.97
N SER A 51 -26.01 -14.54 14.67
CA SER A 51 -26.22 -13.48 15.64
C SER A 51 -27.67 -13.48 16.12
N PRO A 52 -27.95 -13.47 17.43
CA PRO A 52 -29.31 -13.42 17.94
C PRO A 52 -29.95 -12.03 17.78
N CYS A 53 -29.15 -11.01 17.49
CA CYS A 53 -29.59 -9.61 17.38
C CYS A 53 -28.82 -8.86 16.29
N GLY A 54 -29.35 -7.70 15.90
CA GLY A 54 -28.65 -6.74 15.06
C GLY A 54 -27.99 -5.67 15.91
N PHE A 55 -26.83 -5.19 15.45
CA PHE A 55 -26.12 -4.09 16.10
C PHE A 55 -25.16 -3.39 15.14
N THR A 56 -24.79 -2.16 15.46
CA THR A 56 -23.73 -1.41 14.77
C THR A 56 -22.58 -1.18 15.73
N ALA A 57 -21.37 -1.54 15.32
CA ALA A 57 -20.15 -1.28 16.09
C ALA A 57 -19.24 -0.30 15.34
N ILE A 58 -18.53 0.56 16.07
CA ILE A 58 -17.50 1.44 15.53
C ILE A 58 -16.29 1.44 16.47
N TRP A 59 -15.10 1.47 15.89
CA TRP A 59 -13.84 1.61 16.62
C TRP A 59 -13.18 2.94 16.27
N ASP A 60 -12.77 3.73 17.26
CA ASP A 60 -12.19 5.06 17.06
C ASP A 60 -10.67 5.08 16.81
N GLY A 61 -10.00 3.92 16.88
CA GLY A 61 -8.54 3.79 16.75
C GLY A 61 -7.80 3.62 18.08
N GLY A 62 -8.49 3.77 19.22
CA GLY A 62 -7.93 3.60 20.55
C GLY A 62 -7.60 2.16 20.92
N THR A 63 -6.71 1.98 21.90
CA THR A 63 -6.23 0.64 22.31
C THR A 63 -7.10 -0.01 23.38
N GLU A 64 -7.89 0.77 24.11
CA GLU A 64 -8.72 0.32 25.23
C GLU A 64 -10.02 -0.36 24.77
N PRO A 65 -10.66 -1.21 25.60
CA PRO A 65 -11.97 -1.79 25.26
C PRO A 65 -13.04 -0.73 24.98
N SER A 66 -13.01 0.41 25.69
CA SER A 66 -13.94 1.53 25.51
C SER A 66 -13.81 2.24 24.15
N ALA A 67 -12.74 2.00 23.39
CA ALA A 67 -12.54 2.52 22.04
C ALA A 67 -13.54 1.94 21.02
N VAL A 68 -14.22 0.85 21.38
CA VAL A 68 -15.27 0.23 20.57
C VAL A 68 -16.63 0.60 21.14
N THR A 69 -17.41 1.35 20.37
CA THR A 69 -18.81 1.64 20.69
C THR A 69 -19.72 0.66 19.96
N ILE A 70 -20.66 0.05 20.69
CA ILE A 70 -21.65 -0.89 20.16
C ILE A 70 -23.04 -0.31 20.43
N ALA A 71 -23.78 -0.05 19.35
CA ALA A 71 -25.17 0.38 19.38
C ALA A 71 -26.08 -0.79 18.99
N LEU A 72 -26.92 -1.25 19.91
CA LEU A 72 -27.83 -2.38 19.71
C LEU A 72 -29.14 -1.92 19.07
N ASP A 73 -29.78 -2.82 18.32
CA ASP A 73 -31.16 -2.57 17.85
C ASP A 73 -32.15 -2.51 19.01
N GLU A 74 -33.21 -1.73 18.82
CA GLU A 74 -34.31 -1.61 19.77
C GLU A 74 -34.91 -2.99 20.11
N GLY A 75 -35.09 -3.27 21.40
CA GLY A 75 -35.61 -4.55 21.88
C GLY A 75 -34.59 -5.70 21.97
N THR A 76 -33.31 -5.45 21.66
CA THR A 76 -32.23 -6.42 21.87
C THR A 76 -31.99 -6.68 23.36
N ASP A 77 -31.94 -7.94 23.76
CA ASP A 77 -31.52 -8.33 25.11
C ASP A 77 -30.00 -8.09 25.28
N PRO A 78 -29.57 -7.15 26.16
CA PRO A 78 -28.15 -6.85 26.35
C PRO A 78 -27.33 -8.05 26.84
N ALA A 79 -27.95 -9.05 27.48
CA ALA A 79 -27.24 -10.24 27.95
C ALA A 79 -26.73 -11.13 26.79
N ARG A 80 -27.29 -10.96 25.59
CA ARG A 80 -26.96 -11.74 24.38
C ARG A 80 -26.22 -10.90 23.33
N ALA A 81 -25.97 -9.63 23.65
CA ALA A 81 -25.26 -8.70 22.79
C ALA A 81 -23.75 -9.00 22.74
N PRO A 82 -23.08 -8.64 21.63
CA PRO A 82 -21.62 -8.62 21.62
C PRO A 82 -21.09 -7.52 22.55
N VAL A 83 -19.85 -7.70 22.99
CA VAL A 83 -19.17 -6.80 23.93
C VAL A 83 -17.75 -6.49 23.46
N SER A 84 -17.14 -5.45 24.02
CA SER A 84 -15.72 -5.16 23.85
C SER A 84 -14.98 -5.51 25.13
N LEU A 85 -14.20 -6.61 25.12
CA LEU A 85 -13.51 -7.13 26.31
C LEU A 85 -11.99 -6.92 26.29
N PHE A 86 -11.37 -6.91 25.12
CA PHE A 86 -9.91 -7.07 24.98
C PHE A 86 -9.16 -5.82 24.48
N GLY A 87 -9.88 -4.76 24.07
CA GLY A 87 -9.27 -3.58 23.44
C GLY A 87 -8.87 -3.81 21.99
N GLN A 88 -8.03 -2.94 21.43
CA GLN A 88 -7.47 -3.04 20.07
C GLN A 88 -8.51 -3.23 18.95
N GLY A 89 -9.70 -2.63 19.13
CA GLY A 89 -10.79 -2.75 18.16
C GLY A 89 -11.39 -4.15 18.07
N ILE A 90 -11.50 -4.89 19.18
CA ILE A 90 -12.08 -6.25 19.20
C ILE A 90 -13.55 -6.24 19.64
N VAL A 91 -14.43 -6.73 18.77
CA VAL A 91 -15.82 -7.10 19.08
C VAL A 91 -15.87 -8.57 19.44
N THR A 92 -16.45 -8.90 20.59
CA THR A 92 -16.48 -10.24 21.16
C THR A 92 -17.91 -10.76 21.23
N PHE A 93 -18.16 -11.93 20.66
CA PHE A 93 -19.43 -12.64 20.73
C PHE A 93 -19.32 -13.82 21.69
N HIS A 94 -20.33 -13.98 22.54
CA HIS A 94 -20.45 -15.14 23.42
C HIS A 94 -21.06 -16.33 22.66
N ILE A 95 -20.49 -17.52 22.87
CA ILE A 95 -21.05 -18.77 22.34
C ILE A 95 -21.94 -19.40 23.40
N GLU A 96 -23.25 -19.40 23.14
CA GLU A 96 -24.29 -19.93 24.03
C GLU A 96 -24.43 -21.46 23.95
N ALA A 97 -23.31 -22.19 23.90
CA ALA A 97 -23.28 -23.65 23.93
C ALA A 97 -21.90 -24.16 24.34
N ILE A 98 -21.88 -25.32 25.00
CA ILE A 98 -20.66 -26.12 25.13
C ILE A 98 -20.69 -27.15 24.00
N PHE A 99 -19.89 -26.94 22.96
CA PHE A 99 -19.74 -27.91 21.88
C PHE A 99 -18.82 -29.05 22.30
N ARG A 100 -19.17 -30.28 21.91
CA ARG A 100 -18.45 -31.52 22.22
C ARG A 100 -18.22 -32.33 20.96
N THR A 101 -16.97 -32.51 20.60
CA THR A 101 -16.52 -33.42 19.54
C THR A 101 -16.17 -34.80 20.14
N PRO A 102 -15.99 -35.85 19.31
CA PRO A 102 -15.43 -37.11 19.78
C PRO A 102 -13.98 -36.95 20.27
N PRO A 103 -13.47 -37.85 21.14
CA PRO A 103 -12.07 -37.83 21.56
C PRO A 103 -11.08 -37.72 20.40
N GLY A 104 -10.10 -36.82 20.53
CA GLY A 104 -9.07 -36.58 19.51
C GLY A 104 -9.48 -35.60 18.39
N TRP A 105 -10.64 -34.94 18.51
CA TRP A 105 -11.10 -33.93 17.56
C TRP A 105 -11.22 -32.55 18.24
N ASN A 106 -10.84 -31.51 17.52
CA ASN A 106 -10.98 -30.11 17.91
C ASN A 106 -12.03 -29.42 17.03
N LEU A 107 -12.45 -28.22 17.42
CA LEU A 107 -13.13 -27.30 16.51
C LEU A 107 -12.18 -26.20 16.05
N TRP A 108 -11.97 -26.10 14.75
CA TRP A 108 -11.48 -24.88 14.11
C TRP A 108 -12.65 -23.91 14.00
N ILE A 109 -12.50 -22.73 14.57
CA ILE A 109 -13.52 -21.68 14.58
C ILE A 109 -13.00 -20.40 13.94
N GLY A 110 -13.86 -19.71 13.22
CA GLY A 110 -13.55 -18.47 12.52
C GLY A 110 -14.79 -17.83 11.93
N GLY A 111 -14.64 -16.89 11.01
CA GLY A 111 -15.79 -16.42 10.22
C GLY A 111 -16.17 -17.42 9.14
N SER A 112 -17.41 -17.30 8.64
CA SER A 112 -17.89 -18.16 7.55
C SER A 112 -17.00 -18.02 6.31
N PRO A 113 -16.49 -19.12 5.72
CA PRO A 113 -15.61 -19.08 4.56
C PRO A 113 -16.21 -18.26 3.42
N ASN A 114 -15.37 -17.48 2.73
CA ASN A 114 -15.76 -16.62 1.61
C ASN A 114 -16.90 -15.64 1.94
N ARG A 115 -17.02 -15.19 3.20
CA ARG A 115 -17.97 -14.15 3.63
C ARG A 115 -17.20 -12.97 4.24
N ALA A 116 -16.42 -12.31 3.40
CA ALA A 116 -15.69 -11.10 3.82
C ALA A 116 -16.66 -9.98 4.21
N LYS A 117 -16.27 -9.21 5.22
CA LYS A 117 -16.97 -8.01 5.67
C LYS A 117 -15.96 -6.87 5.63
N ASP A 118 -16.33 -5.73 5.05
CA ASP A 118 -15.42 -4.58 4.97
C ASP A 118 -15.06 -4.09 6.37
N ALA A 119 -13.84 -3.58 6.54
CA ALA A 119 -13.32 -2.95 7.76
C ALA A 119 -13.36 -3.77 9.07
N ILE A 120 -13.74 -5.05 9.04
CA ILE A 120 -13.65 -5.96 10.19
C ILE A 120 -13.32 -7.39 9.73
N ALA A 121 -12.49 -8.09 10.50
CA ALA A 121 -12.10 -9.47 10.19
C ALA A 121 -12.30 -10.40 11.39
N PRO A 122 -12.81 -11.63 11.18
CA PRO A 122 -12.90 -12.63 12.24
C PRO A 122 -11.51 -13.15 12.63
N LEU A 123 -11.26 -13.31 13.92
CA LEU A 123 -10.10 -14.02 14.43
C LEU A 123 -10.39 -15.52 14.48
N THR A 124 -9.39 -16.31 14.12
CA THR A 124 -9.51 -17.78 14.03
C THR A 124 -8.88 -18.44 15.25
N GLY A 125 -9.50 -19.52 15.74
CA GLY A 125 -8.99 -20.32 16.85
C GLY A 125 -9.19 -21.82 16.65
N ILE A 126 -8.43 -22.62 17.39
CA ILE A 126 -8.62 -24.07 17.50
C ILE A 126 -8.95 -24.39 18.96
N ILE A 127 -10.09 -25.00 19.20
CA ILE A 127 -10.61 -25.28 20.54
C ILE A 127 -10.68 -26.78 20.76
N GLU A 128 -10.08 -27.26 21.86
CA GLU A 128 -10.20 -28.65 22.30
C GLU A 128 -11.56 -28.88 22.97
N THR A 129 -12.52 -29.35 22.18
CA THR A 129 -13.91 -29.50 22.61
C THR A 129 -14.27 -30.91 23.06
N ASP A 130 -13.39 -31.89 22.88
CA ASP A 130 -13.62 -33.28 23.27
C ASP A 130 -13.58 -33.49 24.81
N TRP A 131 -12.81 -32.67 25.55
CA TRP A 131 -12.74 -32.70 27.01
C TRP A 131 -13.22 -31.40 27.69
N SER A 132 -12.99 -30.22 27.09
CA SER A 132 -13.19 -28.92 27.76
C SER A 132 -14.61 -28.71 28.28
N PRO A 133 -14.80 -28.34 29.57
CA PRO A 133 -16.10 -27.97 30.12
C PRO A 133 -16.47 -26.50 29.84
N PHE A 134 -15.60 -25.73 29.18
CA PHE A 134 -15.75 -24.29 29.00
C PHE A 134 -16.41 -23.94 27.67
N THR A 135 -17.15 -22.83 27.65
CA THR A 135 -17.48 -22.15 26.40
C THR A 135 -16.27 -21.37 25.89
N PHE A 136 -16.39 -20.79 24.70
CA PHE A 136 -15.39 -19.89 24.12
C PHE A 136 -16.08 -18.64 23.57
N THR A 137 -15.30 -17.63 23.23
CA THR A 137 -15.80 -16.45 22.51
C THR A 137 -15.35 -16.46 21.06
N MET A 138 -16.15 -15.84 20.19
CA MET A 138 -15.77 -15.55 18.83
C MET A 138 -15.41 -14.07 18.72
N ASN A 139 -14.20 -13.76 18.26
CA ASN A 139 -13.68 -12.40 18.25
C ASN A 139 -13.56 -11.88 16.82
N TRP A 140 -13.96 -10.64 16.58
CA TRP A 140 -13.82 -9.92 15.33
C TRP A 140 -13.01 -8.65 15.58
N ARG A 141 -11.99 -8.40 14.78
CA ARG A 141 -11.09 -7.26 14.92
C ARG A 141 -11.32 -6.26 13.79
N PHE A 142 -11.53 -5.00 14.15
CA PHE A 142 -11.56 -3.91 13.17
C PHE A 142 -10.22 -3.81 12.43
N THR A 143 -10.30 -3.58 11.13
CA THR A 143 -9.12 -3.37 10.27
C THR A 143 -8.95 -1.91 9.85
N ARG A 144 -9.97 -1.07 10.10
CA ARG A 144 -9.95 0.38 9.84
C ARG A 144 -10.75 1.12 10.91
N PRO A 145 -10.19 2.16 11.55
CA PRO A 145 -10.92 2.99 12.51
C PRO A 145 -11.96 3.90 11.83
N GLY A 146 -12.89 4.43 12.61
CA GLY A 146 -13.92 5.38 12.16
C GLY A 146 -14.96 4.81 11.20
N THR A 147 -14.94 3.50 10.91
CA THR A 147 -15.88 2.85 9.99
C THR A 147 -16.98 2.14 10.80
N PRO A 148 -18.26 2.57 10.73
CA PRO A 148 -19.36 1.84 11.35
C PRO A 148 -19.61 0.51 10.63
N ILE A 149 -19.75 -0.56 11.40
CA ILE A 149 -19.99 -1.92 10.90
C ILE A 149 -21.28 -2.46 11.48
N ARG A 150 -22.18 -2.87 10.58
CA ARG A 150 -23.48 -3.44 10.91
C ARG A 150 -23.44 -4.97 10.86
N PHE A 151 -23.85 -5.64 11.93
CA PHE A 151 -24.22 -7.05 11.91
C PHE A 151 -25.74 -7.16 11.94
N GLU A 152 -26.30 -7.92 11.00
CA GLU A 152 -27.75 -8.15 10.99
C GLU A 152 -28.16 -9.29 11.94
N PRO A 153 -29.42 -9.28 12.44
CA PRO A 153 -29.98 -10.46 13.06
C PRO A 153 -29.85 -11.67 12.13
N LEU A 154 -29.50 -12.82 12.69
CA LEU A 154 -29.26 -14.08 11.97
C LEU A 154 -28.05 -14.04 11.01
N GLU A 155 -27.23 -12.98 11.03
CA GLU A 155 -25.97 -12.96 10.30
C GLU A 155 -24.98 -13.93 10.97
N PRO A 156 -24.28 -14.79 10.20
CA PRO A 156 -23.30 -15.72 10.77
C PRO A 156 -22.08 -14.96 11.30
N PHE A 157 -21.80 -15.09 12.59
CA PHE A 157 -20.61 -14.50 13.23
C PHE A 157 -19.52 -15.53 13.54
N CYS A 158 -19.85 -16.82 13.58
CA CYS A 158 -18.92 -17.92 13.84
C CYS A 158 -19.18 -19.10 12.90
N PHE A 159 -18.13 -19.79 12.49
CA PHE A 159 -18.15 -21.00 11.69
C PHE A 159 -17.43 -22.11 12.43
N LEU A 160 -18.05 -23.28 12.54
CA LEU A 160 -17.55 -24.44 13.26
C LEU A 160 -17.11 -25.50 12.27
N PHE A 161 -15.82 -25.84 12.31
CA PHE A 161 -15.23 -26.88 11.45
C PHE A 161 -14.47 -27.92 12.29
N PRO A 162 -14.98 -29.15 12.42
CA PRO A 162 -14.25 -30.21 13.13
C PRO A 162 -12.95 -30.58 12.42
N VAL A 163 -11.86 -30.61 13.18
CA VAL A 163 -10.54 -31.02 12.69
C VAL A 163 -9.94 -32.06 13.63
N GLN A 164 -9.23 -33.05 13.08
CA GLN A 164 -8.56 -34.07 13.88
C GLN A 164 -7.30 -33.47 14.51
N ARG A 165 -7.16 -33.60 15.83
CA ARG A 165 -6.10 -32.93 16.62
C ARG A 165 -4.70 -33.22 16.11
N THR A 166 -4.42 -34.49 15.80
CA THR A 166 -3.08 -34.96 15.43
C THR A 166 -2.83 -34.99 13.92
N ALA A 167 -3.82 -34.65 13.09
CA ALA A 167 -3.70 -34.82 11.65
C ALA A 167 -2.57 -33.97 11.05
N ILE A 168 -2.40 -32.72 11.52
CA ILE A 168 -1.36 -31.82 11.00
C ILE A 168 0.04 -32.32 11.36
N GLU A 169 0.23 -32.83 12.57
CA GLU A 169 1.53 -33.36 13.05
C GLU A 169 1.92 -34.67 12.34
N ALA A 170 0.95 -35.40 11.79
CA ALA A 170 1.20 -36.63 11.06
C ALA A 170 1.73 -36.43 9.63
N PHE A 171 1.75 -35.19 9.11
CA PHE A 171 2.32 -34.91 7.79
C PHE A 171 3.83 -34.77 7.86
N GLU A 172 4.54 -35.47 6.98
CA GLU A 172 5.97 -35.28 6.71
C GLU A 172 6.12 -34.51 5.38
N PRO A 173 6.21 -33.16 5.39
CA PRO A 173 6.28 -32.39 4.16
C PRO A 173 7.62 -32.61 3.45
N ALA A 174 7.58 -32.83 2.13
CA ALA A 174 8.76 -33.02 1.30
C ALA A 174 8.66 -32.21 -0.01
N PHE A 175 9.80 -31.71 -0.48
CA PHE A 175 9.93 -31.18 -1.83
C PHE A 175 10.44 -32.28 -2.77
N ALA A 176 9.78 -32.47 -3.91
CA ALA A 176 10.24 -33.34 -4.98
C ALA A 176 10.10 -32.60 -6.32
N PRO A 177 11.04 -32.77 -7.26
CA PRO A 177 10.88 -32.22 -8.60
C PRO A 177 9.76 -32.98 -9.33
N LEU A 178 9.07 -32.30 -10.25
CA LEU A 178 7.88 -32.86 -10.93
C LEU A 178 8.21 -34.15 -11.71
N ASP A 179 9.42 -34.28 -12.22
CA ASP A 179 9.90 -35.44 -12.97
C ASP A 179 10.18 -36.68 -12.09
N ALA A 180 10.20 -36.52 -10.76
CA ALA A 180 10.27 -37.65 -9.82
C ALA A 180 8.97 -38.50 -9.85
N ASP A 181 7.86 -37.95 -10.35
CA ASP A 181 6.63 -38.68 -10.67
C ASP A 181 6.28 -38.48 -12.16
N PRO A 182 6.79 -39.35 -13.05
CA PRO A 182 6.57 -39.23 -14.50
C PRO A 182 5.09 -39.25 -14.90
N ALA A 183 4.23 -39.97 -14.15
CA ALA A 183 2.81 -40.04 -14.46
C ALA A 183 2.12 -38.69 -14.18
N THR A 184 2.43 -38.08 -13.03
CA THR A 184 1.96 -36.73 -12.71
C THR A 184 2.52 -35.69 -13.68
N ALA A 185 3.80 -35.78 -14.06
CA ALA A 185 4.44 -34.90 -15.03
C ALA A 185 3.75 -34.96 -16.41
N ALA A 186 3.50 -36.16 -16.94
CA ALA A 186 2.81 -36.35 -18.22
C ALA A 186 1.39 -35.77 -18.21
N ARG A 187 0.66 -35.99 -17.10
CA ARG A 187 -0.69 -35.44 -16.93
C ARG A 187 -0.69 -33.91 -16.81
N PHE A 188 0.28 -33.33 -16.12
CA PHE A 188 0.46 -31.88 -16.07
C PHE A 188 0.75 -31.29 -17.46
N GLN A 189 1.65 -31.89 -18.23
CA GLN A 189 1.95 -31.45 -19.60
C GLN A 189 0.73 -31.52 -20.50
N ALA A 190 -0.03 -32.63 -20.45
CA ALA A 190 -1.26 -32.78 -21.21
C ALA A 190 -2.32 -31.73 -20.81
N TRP A 191 -2.47 -31.45 -19.51
CA TRP A 191 -3.34 -30.38 -19.02
C TRP A 191 -2.88 -28.98 -19.47
N SER A 192 -1.59 -28.67 -19.38
CA SER A 192 -1.04 -27.38 -19.80
C SER A 192 -1.29 -27.13 -21.29
N ALA A 193 -0.99 -28.12 -22.15
CA ALA A 193 -1.24 -28.01 -23.58
C ALA A 193 -2.73 -27.84 -23.91
N ALA A 194 -3.62 -28.59 -23.24
CA ALA A 194 -5.06 -28.46 -23.41
C ALA A 194 -5.58 -27.09 -22.91
N ARG A 195 -4.95 -26.52 -21.89
CA ARG A 195 -5.30 -25.19 -21.35
C ARG A 195 -4.92 -24.08 -22.32
N ASP A 196 -3.70 -24.13 -22.87
CA ASP A 196 -3.22 -23.16 -23.86
C ASP A 196 -4.09 -23.19 -25.13
N ALA A 197 -4.42 -24.39 -25.62
CA ALA A 197 -5.31 -24.57 -26.77
C ALA A 197 -6.71 -23.98 -26.53
N PHE A 198 -7.27 -24.20 -25.33
CA PHE A 198 -8.57 -23.68 -24.94
C PHE A 198 -8.60 -22.15 -24.85
N HIS A 199 -7.56 -21.52 -24.27
CA HIS A 199 -7.42 -20.06 -24.25
C HIS A 199 -7.28 -19.47 -25.66
N GLY A 200 -6.47 -20.10 -26.51
CA GLY A 200 -6.35 -19.71 -27.91
C GLY A 200 -7.65 -19.87 -28.70
N GLN A 201 -8.52 -20.83 -28.34
CA GLN A 201 -9.84 -20.98 -28.94
C GLN A 201 -10.82 -19.90 -28.44
N LEU A 202 -10.83 -19.60 -27.14
CA LEU A 202 -11.67 -18.55 -26.56
C LEU A 202 -11.39 -17.15 -27.14
N GLN A 203 -10.12 -16.85 -27.44
CA GLN A 203 -9.73 -15.58 -28.06
C GLN A 203 -10.14 -15.49 -29.54
N ARG A 204 -10.18 -16.61 -30.26
CA ARG A 204 -10.50 -16.67 -31.69
C ARG A 204 -12.01 -16.73 -31.97
N ASP A 205 -12.73 -17.55 -31.20
CA ASP A 205 -14.17 -17.78 -31.37
C ASP A 205 -14.83 -18.04 -30.00
N PRO A 206 -15.16 -16.99 -29.24
CA PRO A 206 -15.74 -17.13 -27.91
C PRO A 206 -17.14 -17.77 -28.00
N PRO A 207 -17.38 -18.92 -27.34
CA PRO A 207 -18.67 -19.59 -27.37
C PRO A 207 -19.81 -18.67 -26.93
N LYS A 208 -20.96 -18.77 -27.61
CA LYS A 208 -22.16 -17.99 -27.25
C LYS A 208 -22.76 -18.42 -25.92
N ALA A 209 -22.66 -19.70 -25.57
CA ALA A 209 -23.17 -20.24 -24.31
C ALA A 209 -22.15 -20.03 -23.17
N PRO A 210 -22.53 -19.37 -22.06
CA PRO A 210 -21.72 -19.22 -20.85
C PRO A 210 -21.10 -20.54 -20.33
N ALA A 211 -21.85 -21.64 -20.45
CA ALA A 211 -21.46 -22.94 -19.95
C ALA A 211 -20.26 -23.57 -20.68
N ASP A 212 -19.92 -23.08 -21.88
CA ASP A 212 -18.84 -23.59 -22.73
C ASP A 212 -17.59 -22.70 -22.67
N ARG A 213 -17.65 -21.58 -21.94
CA ARG A 213 -16.53 -20.66 -21.69
C ARG A 213 -15.62 -21.11 -20.54
N TRP A 214 -15.86 -22.30 -19.98
CA TRP A 214 -15.04 -22.83 -18.89
C TRP A 214 -14.86 -24.35 -18.97
N GLN A 215 -13.67 -24.80 -18.58
CA GLN A 215 -13.31 -26.22 -18.50
C GLN A 215 -13.85 -26.83 -17.19
N LYS A 216 -14.51 -27.99 -17.30
CA LYS A 216 -15.24 -28.64 -16.19
C LYS A 216 -14.55 -29.90 -15.64
N HIS A 217 -13.34 -30.22 -16.09
CA HIS A 217 -12.63 -31.46 -15.72
C HIS A 217 -12.57 -31.67 -14.20
N TYR A 218 -12.09 -30.67 -13.44
CA TYR A 218 -12.09 -30.75 -11.97
C TYR A 218 -13.51 -30.90 -11.38
N TYR A 219 -14.52 -30.21 -11.94
CA TYR A 219 -15.90 -30.31 -11.47
C TYR A 219 -16.52 -31.71 -11.71
N ARG A 220 -16.03 -32.44 -12.71
CA ARG A 220 -16.46 -33.80 -13.04
C ARG A 220 -15.63 -34.87 -12.35
N GLY A 221 -14.52 -34.50 -11.71
CA GLY A 221 -13.54 -35.44 -11.18
C GLY A 221 -12.80 -36.21 -12.27
N GLU A 222 -12.64 -35.59 -13.44
CA GLU A 222 -12.06 -36.19 -14.64
C GLU A 222 -10.71 -35.53 -14.97
N ASP A 223 -9.82 -36.27 -15.61
CA ASP A 223 -8.64 -35.70 -16.25
C ASP A 223 -8.96 -35.13 -17.65
N VAL A 224 -7.91 -34.71 -18.38
CA VAL A 224 -8.04 -34.15 -19.72
C VAL A 224 -8.49 -35.16 -20.77
N ALA A 225 -8.29 -36.47 -20.51
CA ALA A 225 -8.78 -37.57 -21.35
C ALA A 225 -10.23 -37.96 -20.99
N GLY A 226 -10.81 -37.37 -19.94
CA GLY A 226 -12.15 -37.69 -19.45
C GLY A 226 -12.18 -38.90 -18.50
N GLU A 227 -11.02 -39.38 -18.05
CA GLU A 227 -10.93 -40.50 -17.13
C GLU A 227 -11.18 -40.05 -15.68
N LYS A 228 -12.01 -40.82 -14.95
CA LYS A 228 -12.26 -40.58 -13.53
C LYS A 228 -11.20 -41.26 -12.68
N LEU A 229 -10.35 -40.45 -12.08
CA LEU A 229 -9.18 -40.93 -11.34
C LEU A 229 -9.47 -41.22 -9.87
N VAL A 230 -10.60 -40.75 -9.37
CA VAL A 230 -11.07 -41.00 -8.00
C VAL A 230 -12.56 -41.34 -8.03
N THR A 231 -12.95 -42.32 -7.21
CA THR A 231 -14.34 -42.80 -7.16
C THR A 231 -15.23 -41.97 -6.24
N ASP A 232 -14.64 -41.17 -5.36
CA ASP A 232 -15.31 -40.44 -4.28
C ASP A 232 -15.25 -38.91 -4.44
N HIS A 233 -14.97 -38.41 -5.66
CA HIS A 233 -14.97 -36.98 -5.95
C HIS A 233 -16.27 -36.29 -5.52
N ARG A 234 -16.16 -35.29 -4.65
CA ARG A 234 -17.32 -34.60 -4.07
C ARG A 234 -17.58 -33.27 -4.75
N THR A 235 -18.78 -33.13 -5.30
CA THR A 235 -19.26 -31.87 -5.90
C THR A 235 -20.20 -31.09 -4.97
N LYS A 236 -20.72 -31.74 -3.92
CA LYS A 236 -21.61 -31.16 -2.91
C LYS A 236 -21.41 -31.84 -1.56
N LEU A 237 -21.73 -31.13 -0.49
CA LEU A 237 -21.83 -31.65 0.87
C LEU A 237 -23.25 -31.46 1.39
N LYS A 238 -23.75 -32.45 2.14
CA LYS A 238 -25.03 -32.38 2.84
C LYS A 238 -24.79 -32.69 4.31
N LEU A 239 -24.51 -31.65 5.10
CA LEU A 239 -24.33 -31.78 6.54
C LEU A 239 -25.69 -31.87 7.24
N ARG A 240 -25.72 -32.55 8.38
CA ARG A 240 -26.92 -32.64 9.23
C ARG A 240 -27.05 -31.38 10.07
N ALA A 241 -28.25 -30.84 10.20
CA ALA A 241 -28.53 -29.80 11.17
C ALA A 241 -28.47 -30.37 12.60
N PHE A 242 -28.24 -29.49 13.58
CA PHE A 242 -28.42 -29.87 14.98
C PHE A 242 -29.91 -30.10 15.24
N ASP A 243 -30.26 -31.29 15.70
CA ASP A 243 -31.63 -31.60 16.07
C ASP A 243 -31.99 -30.88 17.37
N ARG A 244 -32.92 -29.92 17.30
CA ARG A 244 -33.36 -29.17 18.47
C ARG A 244 -34.34 -29.94 19.35
N SER A 245 -35.01 -30.96 18.80
CA SER A 245 -36.00 -31.75 19.55
C SER A 245 -35.35 -32.64 20.62
N THR A 246 -34.07 -32.96 20.46
CA THR A 246 -33.31 -33.75 21.44
C THR A 246 -32.94 -32.96 22.70
N ALA A 247 -33.12 -31.63 22.72
CA ALA A 247 -32.86 -30.76 23.88
C ALA A 247 -34.09 -30.63 24.80
N ALA A 248 -34.77 -31.75 25.08
CA ALA A 248 -36.16 -31.87 25.59
C ALA A 248 -36.50 -31.13 26.92
N HIS A 249 -35.58 -30.38 27.53
CA HIS A 249 -35.78 -29.65 28.80
C HIS A 249 -35.46 -28.14 28.71
N VAL A 250 -35.13 -27.63 27.53
CA VAL A 250 -34.97 -26.18 27.28
C VAL A 250 -35.96 -25.77 26.18
N PRO A 251 -36.89 -24.82 26.42
CA PRO A 251 -37.80 -24.36 25.38
C PRO A 251 -36.99 -23.61 24.31
N ILE A 252 -36.78 -24.25 23.16
CA ILE A 252 -36.10 -23.67 22.00
C ILE A 252 -37.07 -23.73 20.84
N ALA A 253 -37.46 -22.57 20.31
CA ALA A 253 -38.31 -22.50 19.13
C ALA A 253 -37.64 -23.21 17.93
N PRO A 254 -38.40 -23.91 17.06
CA PRO A 254 -37.86 -24.39 15.79
C PRO A 254 -37.29 -23.21 15.00
N MET A 255 -36.10 -23.37 14.42
CA MET A 255 -35.67 -22.47 13.34
C MET A 255 -36.17 -23.08 12.04
N ASP A 256 -37.14 -22.44 11.39
CA ASP A 256 -37.27 -22.56 9.93
C ASP A 256 -35.96 -22.06 9.31
N ASP A 257 -35.49 -22.66 8.22
CA ASP A 257 -34.27 -22.23 7.51
C ASP A 257 -34.46 -20.76 7.11
N PRO A 258 -33.96 -19.78 7.88
CA PRO A 258 -34.27 -18.41 7.61
C PRO A 258 -33.43 -18.10 6.38
N ALA A 259 -34.10 -17.79 5.26
CA ALA A 259 -33.44 -17.11 4.18
C ALA A 259 -32.66 -15.97 4.82
N ILE A 260 -31.33 -16.02 4.75
CA ILE A 260 -30.52 -14.87 5.14
C ILE A 260 -31.12 -13.74 4.31
N PRO A 261 -31.65 -12.66 4.91
CA PRO A 261 -32.05 -11.53 4.11
C PRO A 261 -30.87 -11.27 3.18
N ALA A 262 -31.13 -11.29 1.86
CA ALA A 262 -30.10 -10.93 0.89
C ALA A 262 -29.44 -9.72 1.50
N ALA A 263 -28.12 -9.75 1.73
CA ALA A 263 -27.44 -8.58 2.25
C ALA A 263 -27.89 -7.49 1.31
N THR A 264 -28.82 -6.65 1.77
CA THR A 264 -29.13 -5.42 1.10
C THR A 264 -27.73 -4.86 1.04
N PRO A 265 -27.10 -4.74 -0.15
CA PRO A 265 -25.83 -4.00 -0.21
C PRO A 265 -26.18 -2.79 0.62
N PRO A 266 -25.43 -2.50 1.71
CA PRO A 266 -25.88 -1.53 2.69
C PRO A 266 -26.49 -0.46 1.82
N GLU A 267 -27.78 -0.16 2.03
CA GLU A 267 -28.18 1.14 1.55
C GLU A 267 -27.06 1.96 2.14
N ILE A 268 -26.23 2.56 1.29
CA ILE A 268 -25.33 3.57 1.76
C ILE A 268 -26.39 4.49 2.30
N VAL A 269 -26.73 4.34 3.59
CA VAL A 269 -27.49 5.29 4.35
C VAL A 269 -26.46 6.38 4.22
N PRO A 270 -26.62 7.27 3.23
CA PRO A 270 -25.65 8.33 3.10
C PRO A 270 -25.83 8.96 4.45
N MET A 271 -24.81 8.96 5.33
CA MET A 271 -24.98 9.51 6.68
C MET A 271 -25.87 10.74 6.53
N PRO A 272 -27.11 10.71 7.07
CA PRO A 272 -28.30 11.32 6.45
C PRO A 272 -27.90 12.63 5.82
N ALA A 273 -27.80 12.76 4.48
CA ALA A 273 -26.98 13.74 3.71
C ALA A 273 -26.34 14.92 4.49
N ALA A 274 -27.14 15.62 5.30
CA ALA A 274 -26.69 16.43 6.44
C ALA A 274 -25.49 15.88 7.24
N SER A 275 -25.35 14.58 7.55
CA SER A 275 -24.29 14.03 8.39
C SER A 275 -23.01 13.72 7.58
N VAL A 276 -23.10 13.23 6.33
CA VAL A 276 -21.92 13.15 5.42
C VAL A 276 -21.45 14.56 5.13
N ALA A 277 -22.38 15.47 4.82
CA ALA A 277 -22.08 16.88 4.65
C ALA A 277 -21.45 17.44 5.92
N THR A 278 -21.94 17.10 7.11
CA THR A 278 -21.34 17.56 8.38
C THR A 278 -19.91 17.05 8.54
N HIS A 279 -19.65 15.77 8.30
CA HIS A 279 -18.31 15.20 8.48
C HIS A 279 -17.32 15.64 7.38
N VAL A 280 -17.78 15.74 6.14
CA VAL A 280 -17.02 16.36 5.04
C VAL A 280 -16.75 17.83 5.36
N VAL A 281 -17.71 18.56 5.91
CA VAL A 281 -17.53 19.96 6.36
C VAL A 281 -16.57 20.02 7.54
N GLU A 282 -16.57 19.06 8.46
CA GLU A 282 -15.63 18.99 9.59
C GLU A 282 -14.20 18.71 9.12
N ILE A 283 -14.02 17.73 8.23
CA ILE A 283 -12.73 17.41 7.61
C ILE A 283 -12.25 18.61 6.80
N GLN A 284 -13.10 19.18 5.95
CA GLN A 284 -12.77 20.35 5.16
C GLN A 284 -12.40 21.52 6.06
N ARG A 285 -13.16 21.77 7.13
CA ARG A 285 -12.84 22.83 8.11
C ARG A 285 -11.52 22.56 8.83
N ALA A 286 -11.20 21.30 9.13
CA ALA A 286 -9.92 20.94 9.73
C ALA A 286 -8.76 21.18 8.76
N LEU A 287 -8.94 20.84 7.48
CA LEU A 287 -7.98 21.13 6.41
C LEU A 287 -7.85 22.64 6.19
N ASP A 288 -8.95 23.39 6.07
CA ASP A 288 -8.95 24.85 5.91
C ASP A 288 -8.23 25.54 7.08
N LYS A 289 -8.42 25.05 8.31
CA LYS A 289 -7.68 25.55 9.49
C LYS A 289 -6.18 25.26 9.40
N ARG A 290 -5.81 24.09 8.88
CA ARG A 290 -4.40 23.71 8.69
C ARG A 290 -3.76 24.56 7.59
N GLU A 291 -4.43 24.72 6.45
CA GLU A 291 -3.98 25.59 5.35
C GLU A 291 -3.85 27.03 5.82
N TRP A 292 -4.86 27.57 6.53
CA TRP A 292 -4.81 28.91 7.11
C TRP A 292 -3.59 29.09 8.04
N LEU A 293 -3.29 28.10 8.88
CA LEU A 293 -2.14 28.16 9.79
C LEU A 293 -0.83 28.16 8.99
N LEU A 294 -0.69 27.27 8.01
CA LEU A 294 0.49 27.19 7.16
C LEU A 294 0.71 28.51 6.38
N GLU A 295 -0.35 29.07 5.79
CA GLU A 295 -0.31 30.36 5.10
C GLU A 295 -0.01 31.53 6.03
N ALA A 296 -0.52 31.52 7.27
CA ALA A 296 -0.22 32.55 8.25
C ALA A 296 1.26 32.51 8.67
N LEU A 297 1.81 31.32 8.92
CA LEU A 297 3.23 31.13 9.22
C LEU A 297 4.10 31.55 8.04
N GLU A 298 3.71 31.20 6.82
CA GLU A 298 4.45 31.61 5.62
C GLU A 298 4.44 33.13 5.43
N ARG A 299 3.29 33.79 5.61
CA ARG A 299 3.20 35.25 5.57
C ARG A 299 4.09 35.92 6.62
N GLN A 300 4.14 35.36 7.83
CA GLN A 300 5.05 35.86 8.86
C GLN A 300 6.52 35.68 8.45
N ARG A 301 6.87 34.53 7.88
CA ARG A 301 8.23 34.27 7.38
C ARG A 301 8.62 35.22 6.26
N ALA A 302 7.69 35.54 5.35
CA ALA A 302 7.90 36.48 4.26
C ALA A 302 8.14 37.94 4.72
N LEU A 303 7.84 38.29 5.98
CA LEU A 303 8.21 39.59 6.57
C LEU A 303 9.71 39.72 6.84
N ALA A 304 10.46 38.62 6.85
CA ALA A 304 11.90 38.68 6.99
C ALA A 304 12.53 39.51 5.85
N PRO A 305 13.56 40.32 6.14
CA PRO A 305 14.31 41.01 5.09
C PRO A 305 14.76 40.02 4.00
N GLY A 306 14.45 40.31 2.75
CA GLY A 306 14.74 39.42 1.62
C GLY A 306 13.70 38.32 1.35
N GLY A 307 12.54 38.29 2.02
CA GLY A 307 11.50 37.25 1.83
C GLY A 307 10.89 37.15 0.42
N GLY A 308 11.13 38.13 -0.45
CA GLY A 308 10.69 38.13 -1.84
C GLY A 308 11.63 37.42 -2.83
N ALA A 309 12.80 36.94 -2.38
CA ALA A 309 13.76 36.25 -3.24
C ALA A 309 14.60 35.23 -2.46
N ILE A 310 15.23 34.30 -3.18
CA ILE A 310 16.27 33.43 -2.61
C ILE A 310 17.56 34.23 -2.53
N GLU A 311 18.06 34.46 -1.32
CA GLU A 311 19.28 35.23 -1.10
C GLU A 311 20.53 34.48 -1.61
N ARG A 312 21.52 35.24 -2.09
CA ARG A 312 22.88 34.77 -2.34
C ARG A 312 23.81 35.31 -1.27
N ARG A 313 24.54 34.43 -0.60
CA ARG A 313 25.46 34.77 0.50
C ARG A 313 26.78 34.03 0.31
N SER A 314 27.89 34.64 0.70
CA SER A 314 29.22 34.02 0.66
C SER A 314 29.89 34.14 2.02
N GLY A 315 30.82 33.22 2.32
CA GLY A 315 31.58 33.24 3.57
C GLY A 315 30.77 32.93 4.83
N MET A 316 29.63 32.25 4.68
CA MET A 316 28.73 31.91 5.78
C MET A 316 29.33 30.86 6.70
N GLY A 317 29.33 31.13 8.01
CA GLY A 317 29.80 30.18 9.03
C GLY A 317 28.73 29.17 9.46
N THR A 318 29.14 28.13 10.19
CA THR A 318 28.25 27.07 10.74
C THR A 318 27.08 27.63 11.55
N ASP A 319 27.37 28.54 12.51
CA ASP A 319 26.36 29.06 13.42
C ASP A 319 25.36 29.99 12.73
N GLU A 320 25.85 30.81 11.79
CA GLU A 320 25.01 31.69 10.97
C GLU A 320 24.07 30.86 10.10
N PHE A 321 24.59 29.83 9.41
CA PHE A 321 23.78 28.95 8.58
C PHE A 321 22.71 28.22 9.39
N LEU A 322 23.06 27.68 10.56
CA LEU A 322 22.10 27.02 11.44
C LEU A 322 20.97 27.96 11.85
N LYS A 323 21.34 29.13 12.36
CA LYS A 323 20.41 30.09 12.97
C LYS A 323 19.49 30.73 11.93
N ASP A 324 20.04 31.15 10.79
CA ASP A 324 19.33 32.03 9.86
C ASP A 324 18.70 31.27 8.67
N TYR A 325 19.12 30.01 8.42
CA TYR A 325 18.68 29.23 7.26
C TYR A 325 18.20 27.82 7.60
N TYR A 326 19.04 26.99 8.24
CA TYR A 326 18.68 25.58 8.51
C TYR A 326 17.51 25.44 9.48
N ALA A 327 17.62 26.00 10.68
CA ALA A 327 16.57 25.93 11.70
C ALA A 327 15.24 26.62 11.30
N PRO A 328 15.24 27.80 10.64
CA PRO A 328 14.00 28.43 10.18
C PRO A 328 13.50 27.89 8.83
N ALA A 329 14.12 26.84 8.29
CA ALA A 329 13.78 26.23 7.01
C ALA A 329 13.71 27.25 5.86
N ARG A 330 14.73 28.11 5.76
CA ARG A 330 14.84 29.16 4.74
C ARG A 330 15.90 28.80 3.69
N PRO A 331 15.53 28.75 2.40
CA PRO A 331 16.47 28.48 1.31
C PRO A 331 17.46 29.64 1.14
N VAL A 332 18.66 29.29 0.70
CA VAL A 332 19.74 30.24 0.41
C VAL A 332 20.69 29.65 -0.61
N ILE A 333 21.26 30.50 -1.45
CA ILE A 333 22.35 30.15 -2.34
C ILE A 333 23.67 30.56 -1.67
N LEU A 334 24.56 29.60 -1.47
CA LEU A 334 25.89 29.79 -0.92
C LEU A 334 26.90 29.91 -2.06
N GLY A 335 27.60 31.04 -2.11
CA GLY A 335 28.74 31.26 -2.99
C GLY A 335 30.08 31.12 -2.26
N GLY A 336 31.13 30.79 -2.98
CA GLY A 336 32.50 30.75 -2.46
C GLY A 336 32.87 29.47 -1.68
N ALA A 337 31.89 28.63 -1.34
CA ALA A 337 32.12 27.41 -0.55
C ALA A 337 32.80 26.27 -1.32
N MET A 338 32.90 26.38 -2.65
CA MET A 338 33.54 25.39 -3.54
C MET A 338 34.71 25.96 -4.34
N ASP A 339 35.14 27.20 -4.07
CA ASP A 339 36.14 27.92 -4.88
C ASP A 339 37.49 27.19 -4.99
N ASP A 340 37.81 26.37 -3.99
CA ASP A 340 39.02 25.56 -3.91
C ASP A 340 38.89 24.18 -4.58
N TRP A 341 37.69 23.78 -5.05
CA TRP A 341 37.47 22.48 -5.67
C TRP A 341 38.07 22.43 -7.08
N PRO A 342 39.05 21.55 -7.36
CA PRO A 342 39.58 21.38 -8.72
C PRO A 342 38.50 21.06 -9.77
N ALA A 343 37.41 20.41 -9.36
CA ALA A 343 36.29 20.02 -10.21
C ALA A 343 35.72 21.20 -11.02
N LEU A 344 35.60 22.40 -10.43
CA LEU A 344 35.06 23.60 -11.11
C LEU A 344 35.87 24.00 -12.35
N LYS A 345 37.15 23.65 -12.40
CA LYS A 345 38.04 23.96 -13.52
C LYS A 345 38.29 22.78 -14.44
N ARG A 346 38.26 21.55 -13.91
CA ARG A 346 38.68 20.34 -14.62
C ARG A 346 37.53 19.62 -15.30
N TRP A 347 36.34 19.61 -14.69
CA TRP A 347 35.25 18.77 -15.16
C TRP A 347 34.66 19.31 -16.46
N SER A 348 34.77 18.48 -17.47
CA SER A 348 34.16 18.62 -18.79
C SER A 348 33.74 17.22 -19.24
N PRO A 349 32.85 17.08 -20.24
CA PRO A 349 32.50 15.75 -20.75
C PRO A 349 33.72 14.94 -21.16
N ALA A 350 34.69 15.56 -21.86
CA ALA A 350 35.92 14.90 -22.28
C ALA A 350 36.79 14.46 -21.10
N TYR A 351 36.92 15.31 -20.07
CA TYR A 351 37.68 14.98 -18.87
C TYR A 351 37.04 13.83 -18.09
N LEU A 352 35.74 13.90 -17.83
CA LEU A 352 35.02 12.87 -17.08
C LEU A 352 35.03 11.53 -17.84
N LYS A 353 34.86 11.59 -19.17
CA LYS A 353 34.98 10.42 -20.04
C LYS A 353 36.35 9.75 -19.91
N ALA A 354 37.44 10.53 -19.93
CA ALA A 354 38.79 10.01 -19.76
C ALA A 354 39.08 9.51 -18.33
N LEU A 355 38.54 10.19 -17.31
CA LEU A 355 38.76 9.86 -15.90
C LEU A 355 38.09 8.54 -15.51
N ILE A 356 36.86 8.29 -15.99
CA ILE A 356 36.05 7.14 -15.59
C ILE A 356 36.11 6.00 -16.63
N GLY A 357 36.22 6.35 -17.92
CA GLY A 357 36.35 5.39 -19.02
C GLY A 357 35.18 4.42 -19.15
N ALA A 358 35.48 3.14 -19.30
CA ALA A 358 34.50 2.09 -19.56
C ALA A 358 33.82 1.51 -18.30
N ALA A 359 34.05 2.11 -17.12
CA ALA A 359 33.40 1.64 -15.88
C ALA A 359 31.86 1.66 -16.05
N PRO A 360 31.15 0.58 -15.67
CA PRO A 360 29.72 0.49 -15.92
C PRO A 360 28.95 1.39 -14.94
N VAL A 361 28.01 2.18 -15.46
CA VAL A 361 27.11 3.04 -14.67
C VAL A 361 25.65 2.74 -14.97
N GLU A 362 24.79 3.03 -14.00
CA GLU A 362 23.35 3.01 -14.11
C GLU A 362 22.80 4.44 -14.26
N TYR A 363 21.84 4.59 -15.17
CA TYR A 363 21.16 5.84 -15.44
C TYR A 363 19.70 5.56 -15.82
N GLN A 364 18.85 6.58 -15.77
CA GLN A 364 17.50 6.51 -16.31
C GLN A 364 17.55 6.78 -17.82
N GLY A 365 17.19 5.80 -18.64
CA GLY A 365 17.11 5.87 -20.10
C GLY A 365 15.69 5.65 -20.63
N GLY A 366 15.38 6.16 -21.83
CA GLY A 366 14.05 6.04 -22.43
C GLY A 366 12.99 6.81 -21.63
N ARG A 367 13.35 7.89 -20.92
CA ARG A 367 12.42 8.64 -20.06
C ARG A 367 11.26 9.25 -20.86
N SER A 368 11.41 9.47 -22.16
CA SER A 368 10.33 9.94 -23.04
C SER A 368 9.28 8.87 -23.35
N GLU A 369 9.53 7.58 -23.06
CA GLU A 369 8.57 6.47 -23.30
C GLU A 369 7.40 6.47 -22.30
N ASN A 370 7.54 7.15 -21.15
CA ASN A 370 6.54 7.19 -20.10
C ASN A 370 6.59 8.53 -19.37
N ALA A 371 5.49 9.29 -19.42
CA ALA A 371 5.39 10.59 -18.75
C ALA A 371 5.56 10.53 -17.22
N ARG A 372 5.47 9.34 -16.60
CA ARG A 372 5.70 9.12 -15.17
C ARG A 372 7.11 8.62 -14.84
N PHE A 373 8.12 9.02 -15.62
CA PHE A 373 9.49 8.53 -15.49
C PHE A 373 10.09 8.67 -14.07
N GLU A 374 9.68 9.67 -13.28
CA GLU A 374 10.13 9.81 -11.88
C GLU A 374 9.53 8.76 -10.95
N LEU A 375 8.24 8.41 -11.15
CA LEU A 375 7.52 7.43 -10.33
C LEU A 375 7.88 6.00 -10.76
N ASP A 376 8.03 5.76 -12.06
CA ASP A 376 8.31 4.45 -12.66
C ASP A 376 9.81 4.25 -12.94
N LYS A 377 10.69 4.86 -12.13
CA LYS A 377 12.16 4.92 -12.36
C LYS A 377 12.83 3.57 -12.66
N ASP A 378 12.37 2.48 -12.03
CA ASP A 378 12.95 1.14 -12.24
C ASP A 378 12.73 0.63 -13.67
N ARG A 379 11.65 1.06 -14.36
CA ARG A 379 11.41 0.73 -15.76
C ARG A 379 12.40 1.42 -16.70
N HIS A 380 12.92 2.57 -16.27
CA HIS A 380 13.87 3.37 -17.01
C HIS A 380 15.32 3.04 -16.64
N ARG A 381 15.58 2.14 -15.69
CA ARG A 381 16.95 1.77 -15.35
C ARG A 381 17.66 1.13 -16.55
N ARG A 382 18.80 1.68 -16.94
CA ARG A 382 19.71 1.18 -17.97
C ARG A 382 21.12 1.07 -17.40
N THR A 383 21.98 0.29 -18.06
CA THR A 383 23.40 0.18 -17.71
C THR A 383 24.23 0.30 -18.98
N ALA A 384 25.29 1.11 -18.92
CA ALA A 384 26.25 1.28 -20.01
C ALA A 384 27.65 1.61 -19.47
N PRO A 385 28.72 1.41 -20.26
CA PRO A 385 30.01 2.03 -19.97
C PRO A 385 29.85 3.55 -19.83
N PHE A 386 30.49 4.18 -18.84
CA PHE A 386 30.36 5.61 -18.58
C PHE A 386 30.71 6.46 -19.80
N GLU A 387 31.74 6.07 -20.55
CA GLU A 387 32.14 6.75 -21.78
C GLU A 387 31.04 6.75 -22.86
N ALA A 388 30.29 5.66 -22.99
CA ALA A 388 29.17 5.55 -23.93
C ALA A 388 27.95 6.34 -23.43
N PHE A 389 27.74 6.40 -22.10
CA PHE A 389 26.75 7.26 -21.49
C PHE A 389 27.06 8.75 -21.78
N ILE A 390 28.31 9.19 -21.58
CA ILE A 390 28.74 10.56 -21.92
C ILE A 390 28.50 10.87 -23.41
N ASP A 391 28.85 9.95 -24.32
CA ASP A 391 28.58 10.14 -25.75
C ASP A 391 27.07 10.30 -26.03
N THR A 392 26.24 9.52 -25.32
CA THR A 392 24.78 9.61 -25.44
C THR A 392 24.28 10.99 -25.01
N ILE A 393 24.70 11.48 -23.84
CA ILE A 393 24.20 12.74 -23.27
C ILE A 393 24.88 14.00 -23.83
N THR A 394 25.93 13.85 -24.62
CA THR A 394 26.54 14.98 -25.36
C THR A 394 26.14 15.00 -26.83
N GLY A 395 25.43 13.97 -27.30
CA GLY A 395 24.90 13.90 -28.65
C GLY A 395 23.82 14.95 -28.93
N ALA A 396 23.67 15.28 -30.21
CA ALA A 396 22.61 16.19 -30.65
C ALA A 396 21.23 15.59 -30.34
N GLY A 397 20.36 16.37 -29.70
CA GLY A 397 19.00 15.94 -29.36
C GLY A 397 18.87 15.06 -28.11
N ALA A 398 19.90 15.00 -27.25
CA ALA A 398 19.87 14.17 -26.02
C ALA A 398 18.66 14.46 -25.11
N GLY A 399 18.25 15.74 -24.99
CA GLY A 399 16.99 16.12 -24.34
C GLY A 399 16.84 15.62 -22.91
N ASN A 400 15.72 14.96 -22.59
CA ASN A 400 15.45 14.42 -21.25
C ASN A 400 15.64 12.90 -21.17
N ASP A 401 16.05 12.24 -22.24
CA ASP A 401 15.84 10.79 -22.38
C ASP A 401 16.84 9.92 -21.61
N ALA A 402 18.06 10.44 -21.39
CA ALA A 402 19.11 9.79 -20.61
C ALA A 402 19.62 10.72 -19.50
N TYR A 403 19.48 10.30 -18.24
CA TYR A 403 19.89 11.08 -17.07
C TYR A 403 20.42 10.19 -15.95
N LEU A 404 21.64 10.44 -15.49
CA LEU A 404 22.18 9.81 -14.27
C LEU A 404 21.65 10.61 -13.08
N THR A 405 20.83 9.96 -12.27
CA THR A 405 20.20 10.55 -11.08
C THR A 405 20.84 10.03 -9.79
N ALA A 406 20.55 10.66 -8.65
CA ALA A 406 21.06 10.26 -7.32
C ALA A 406 20.63 8.87 -6.82
N TYR A 407 20.11 8.00 -7.69
CA TYR A 407 19.89 6.58 -7.41
C TYR A 407 21.26 5.90 -7.33
N ASN A 408 21.92 6.05 -6.18
CA ASN A 408 23.26 5.54 -5.94
C ASN A 408 23.21 4.04 -5.72
N SER A 409 23.17 3.28 -6.82
CA SER A 409 23.58 1.88 -6.73
C SER A 409 25.04 1.80 -6.32
N ASP A 410 25.40 0.73 -5.61
CA ASP A 410 26.81 0.46 -5.25
C ASP A 410 27.73 0.52 -6.48
N ARG A 411 27.17 0.18 -7.66
CA ARG A 411 27.85 0.31 -8.95
C ARG A 411 28.22 1.76 -9.28
N ASN A 412 27.27 2.70 -9.20
CA ASN A 412 27.54 4.11 -9.47
C ASN A 412 28.54 4.70 -8.47
N GLN A 413 28.45 4.32 -7.19
CA GLN A 413 29.41 4.78 -6.18
C GLN A 413 30.83 4.31 -6.51
N GLN A 414 31.00 3.05 -6.90
CA GLN A 414 32.30 2.50 -7.29
C GLN A 414 32.84 3.13 -8.57
N ALA A 415 31.99 3.25 -9.61
CA ALA A 415 32.40 3.78 -10.90
C ALA A 415 32.80 5.26 -10.83
N LEU A 416 32.09 6.07 -10.03
CA LEU A 416 32.29 7.51 -9.94
C LEU A 416 33.27 7.92 -8.83
N ALA A 417 33.78 6.97 -8.03
CA ALA A 417 34.76 7.23 -6.96
C ALA A 417 35.97 8.09 -7.39
N PRO A 418 36.55 7.96 -8.61
CA PRO A 418 37.66 8.83 -9.04
C PRO A 418 37.34 10.33 -9.04
N MET A 419 36.06 10.71 -9.16
CA MET A 419 35.64 12.13 -9.13
C MET A 419 35.94 12.79 -7.78
N ILE A 420 35.95 12.02 -6.69
CA ILE A 420 36.15 12.53 -5.32
C ILE A 420 37.51 13.23 -5.18
N ALA A 421 38.53 12.82 -5.94
CA ALA A 421 39.86 13.43 -5.89
C ALA A 421 39.89 14.90 -6.35
N ASP A 422 38.88 15.35 -7.09
CA ASP A 422 38.74 16.73 -7.57
C ASP A 422 37.79 17.56 -6.69
N MET A 423 37.32 17.01 -5.56
CA MET A 423 36.34 17.65 -4.69
C MET A 423 36.96 18.01 -3.33
N GLY A 424 36.56 19.16 -2.78
CA GLY A 424 36.74 19.47 -1.37
C GLY A 424 35.59 18.92 -0.52
N PHE A 425 35.46 19.40 0.71
CA PHE A 425 34.36 19.03 1.61
C PHE A 425 33.83 20.25 2.35
N LEU A 426 32.52 20.26 2.59
CA LEU A 426 31.81 21.39 3.20
C LEU A 426 31.75 21.24 4.73
N ASP A 427 32.91 21.21 5.39
CA ASP A 427 33.04 20.89 6.83
C ASP A 427 32.19 21.79 7.75
N ALA A 428 31.90 23.02 7.31
CA ALA A 428 31.06 23.96 8.04
C ALA A 428 29.61 23.46 8.21
N PHE A 429 29.11 22.66 7.26
CA PHE A 429 27.68 22.31 7.16
C PHE A 429 27.41 20.81 7.19
N LEU A 430 28.36 20.00 6.70
CA LEU A 430 28.22 18.56 6.52
C LEU A 430 29.12 17.76 7.47
N THR A 431 28.75 16.50 7.73
CA THR A 431 29.54 15.52 8.47
C THR A 431 30.06 14.41 7.56
N ARG A 432 31.29 13.96 7.80
CA ARG A 432 31.87 12.79 7.12
C ARG A 432 31.36 11.46 7.68
N ASP A 433 30.76 11.50 8.87
CA ASP A 433 30.14 10.35 9.51
C ASP A 433 28.76 10.08 8.91
N ALA A 434 28.76 9.59 7.67
CA ALA A 434 27.56 9.26 6.90
C ALA A 434 27.90 8.16 5.88
N ALA A 435 26.89 7.41 5.43
CA ALA A 435 27.08 6.35 4.43
C ALA A 435 27.57 6.91 3.07
N MET A 436 27.14 8.12 2.69
CA MET A 436 27.50 8.77 1.43
C MET A 436 28.01 10.20 1.68
N PRO A 437 29.24 10.36 2.22
CA PRO A 437 29.73 11.66 2.67
C PRO A 437 30.06 12.61 1.50
N ASN A 438 30.38 12.06 0.33
CA ASN A 438 30.85 12.83 -0.84
C ASN A 438 29.70 13.25 -1.78
N GLY A 439 28.45 13.13 -1.33
CA GLY A 439 27.28 13.54 -2.10
C GLY A 439 26.93 12.59 -3.24
N MET A 440 25.82 12.91 -3.90
CA MET A 440 25.16 12.07 -4.88
C MET A 440 25.17 12.79 -6.24
N PRO A 441 25.83 12.23 -7.27
CA PRO A 441 25.98 12.90 -8.54
C PRO A 441 24.71 12.83 -9.40
N TRP A 442 24.45 13.94 -10.08
CA TRP A 442 23.49 14.07 -11.16
C TRP A 442 24.22 14.52 -12.41
N ILE A 443 24.16 13.73 -13.48
CA ILE A 443 24.89 13.99 -14.72
C ILE A 443 23.93 13.85 -15.89
N GLY A 444 23.75 14.91 -16.67
CA GLY A 444 22.79 14.89 -17.77
C GLY A 444 23.04 15.97 -18.83
N PRO A 445 22.36 15.85 -19.99
CA PRO A 445 22.36 16.86 -21.04
C PRO A 445 21.58 18.12 -20.63
N ALA A 446 21.66 19.15 -21.48
CA ALA A 446 20.68 20.23 -21.48
C ALA A 446 19.27 19.65 -21.77
N GLY A 447 18.27 20.14 -21.05
CA GLY A 447 16.88 19.71 -21.22
C GLY A 447 16.41 18.62 -20.26
N THR A 448 17.28 18.07 -19.40
CA THR A 448 16.79 17.16 -18.35
C THR A 448 15.90 17.91 -17.36
N VAL A 449 14.76 17.32 -17.04
CA VAL A 449 13.80 17.81 -16.04
C VAL A 449 13.71 16.80 -14.90
N THR A 450 13.69 17.30 -13.67
CA THR A 450 13.19 16.57 -12.49
C THR A 450 11.87 17.21 -12.11
N SER A 451 10.78 16.44 -12.19
CA SER A 451 9.41 16.92 -12.00
C SER A 451 9.19 17.56 -10.64
N LEU A 452 8.15 18.38 -10.51
CA LEU A 452 7.80 19.06 -9.26
C LEU A 452 7.58 18.06 -8.12
N HIS A 453 8.42 18.18 -7.09
CA HIS A 453 8.40 17.32 -5.89
C HIS A 453 8.94 18.07 -4.69
N HIS A 454 8.79 17.49 -3.50
CA HIS A 454 9.57 17.89 -2.33
C HIS A 454 10.42 16.71 -1.85
N ASP A 455 11.36 16.98 -0.95
CA ASP A 455 12.16 15.93 -0.34
C ASP A 455 11.83 15.77 1.14
N LEU A 456 12.08 14.55 1.63
CA LEU A 456 11.93 14.17 3.04
C LEU A 456 13.18 14.52 3.87
N THR A 457 14.10 15.26 3.28
CA THR A 457 15.35 15.75 3.87
C THR A 457 15.58 17.20 3.47
N ASN A 458 16.37 17.91 4.27
CA ASN A 458 17.09 19.09 3.80
C ASN A 458 18.17 18.65 2.80
N ASN A 459 18.44 19.47 1.79
CA ASN A 459 19.42 19.19 0.75
C ASN A 459 20.33 20.38 0.49
N PHE A 460 21.59 20.10 0.19
CA PHE A 460 22.40 20.98 -0.65
C PHE A 460 22.41 20.47 -2.07
N ILE A 461 22.15 21.36 -3.03
CA ILE A 461 22.30 21.13 -4.47
C ILE A 461 23.51 21.96 -4.91
N ALA A 462 24.66 21.31 -5.06
CA ALA A 462 25.93 21.94 -5.40
C ALA A 462 26.22 21.84 -6.90
N GLN A 463 26.24 22.97 -7.59
CA GLN A 463 26.40 23.01 -9.04
C GLN A 463 27.88 23.10 -9.43
N ILE A 464 28.36 22.12 -10.22
CA ILE A 464 29.78 22.03 -10.58
C ILE A 464 30.02 22.38 -12.05
N VAL A 465 29.19 21.86 -12.96
CA VAL A 465 29.30 22.09 -14.41
C VAL A 465 27.95 22.50 -14.98
N GLY A 466 27.91 23.52 -15.84
CA GLY A 466 26.70 24.02 -16.47
C GLY A 466 25.70 24.63 -15.47
N ARG A 467 24.55 25.06 -15.98
CA ARG A 467 23.53 25.75 -15.19
C ARG A 467 22.26 24.91 -15.05
N LYS A 468 21.58 25.08 -13.92
CA LYS A 468 20.23 24.54 -13.69
C LYS A 468 19.27 25.67 -13.32
N ARG A 469 18.08 25.68 -13.90
CA ARG A 469 16.95 26.48 -13.41
C ARG A 469 16.21 25.66 -12.36
N LEU A 470 16.00 26.25 -11.19
CA LEU A 470 15.19 25.68 -10.12
C LEU A 470 14.02 26.61 -9.85
N THR A 471 12.81 26.06 -9.88
CA THR A 471 11.59 26.76 -9.47
C THR A 471 11.19 26.20 -8.11
N LEU A 472 11.27 27.02 -7.06
CA LEU A 472 10.97 26.61 -5.68
C LEU A 472 9.62 27.15 -5.21
N VAL A 473 8.90 26.35 -4.43
CA VAL A 473 7.66 26.77 -3.76
C VAL A 473 7.74 26.41 -2.26
N PRO A 474 7.33 27.33 -1.35
CA PRO A 474 7.37 27.07 0.09
C PRO A 474 6.62 25.79 0.50
N ALA A 475 7.20 25.04 1.45
CA ALA A 475 6.59 23.83 2.02
C ALA A 475 5.17 24.06 2.55
N ALA A 476 4.92 25.25 3.11
CA ALA A 476 3.63 25.65 3.65
C ALA A 476 2.51 25.74 2.59
N GLN A 477 2.87 25.84 1.30
CA GLN A 477 1.90 25.92 0.20
C GLN A 477 1.61 24.56 -0.45
N VAL A 478 1.86 23.45 0.27
CA VAL A 478 1.60 22.08 -0.19
C VAL A 478 0.19 21.88 -0.75
N GLY A 479 -0.83 22.52 -0.16
CA GLY A 479 -2.22 22.47 -0.62
C GLY A 479 -2.44 23.02 -2.03
N ARG A 480 -1.51 23.86 -2.54
CA ARG A 480 -1.56 24.47 -3.87
C ARG A 480 -0.85 23.64 -4.95
N LEU A 481 -0.15 22.58 -4.55
CA LEU A 481 0.78 21.84 -5.41
C LEU A 481 0.30 20.42 -5.69
N TYR A 482 -0.93 20.07 -5.34
CA TYR A 482 -1.58 18.82 -5.74
C TYR A 482 -0.70 17.59 -5.49
N ASN A 483 -0.18 17.46 -4.26
CA ASN A 483 0.63 16.32 -3.86
C ASN A 483 -0.09 15.01 -4.18
N ALA A 484 0.59 14.13 -4.90
CA ALA A 484 0.07 12.89 -5.46
C ALA A 484 0.72 11.70 -4.75
N GLN A 485 1.36 10.83 -5.52
CA GLN A 485 2.03 9.66 -4.99
C GLN A 485 3.34 10.07 -4.31
N HIS A 486 3.46 9.72 -3.02
CA HIS A 486 4.64 9.94 -2.20
C HIS A 486 5.00 11.43 -2.02
N VAL A 487 5.96 11.94 -2.79
CA VAL A 487 6.47 13.33 -2.68
C VAL A 487 6.28 14.14 -3.97
N PHE A 488 5.71 13.52 -4.99
CA PHE A 488 5.55 14.14 -6.31
C PHE A 488 4.19 14.81 -6.47
N SER A 489 4.15 15.89 -7.23
CA SER A 489 2.91 16.54 -7.63
C SER A 489 2.19 15.77 -8.74
N GLN A 490 0.89 15.97 -8.89
CA GLN A 490 0.18 15.64 -10.15
C GLN A 490 0.65 16.52 -11.33
N ILE A 491 1.24 17.68 -11.05
CA ILE A 491 1.80 18.60 -12.02
C ILE A 491 3.24 18.17 -12.28
N ALA A 492 3.49 17.57 -13.45
CA ALA A 492 4.81 17.02 -13.78
C ALA A 492 5.81 18.10 -14.21
N ASP A 493 5.33 19.15 -14.90
CA ASP A 493 6.14 20.27 -15.38
C ASP A 493 5.40 21.60 -15.21
N LEU A 494 5.96 22.52 -14.41
CA LEU A 494 5.43 23.88 -14.19
C LEU A 494 5.53 24.80 -15.42
N ASP A 495 6.42 24.51 -16.38
CA ASP A 495 6.55 25.30 -17.61
C ASP A 495 5.83 24.64 -18.80
N ASP A 496 5.02 23.60 -18.59
CA ASP A 496 4.23 23.00 -19.67
C ASP A 496 3.22 24.04 -20.18
N PRO A 497 3.31 24.48 -21.45
CA PRO A 497 2.39 25.48 -22.01
C PRO A 497 0.95 24.97 -22.07
N ASP A 498 0.75 23.65 -22.05
CA ASP A 498 -0.55 23.00 -22.09
C ASP A 498 -1.05 22.61 -20.68
N LEU A 499 -0.43 23.13 -19.62
CA LEU A 499 -0.83 22.88 -18.24
C LEU A 499 -2.29 23.33 -18.00
N ASP A 500 -3.14 22.35 -17.63
CA ASP A 500 -4.57 22.58 -17.38
C ASP A 500 -4.81 23.33 -16.06
N MET A 501 -4.78 24.67 -16.13
CA MET A 501 -5.07 25.55 -14.99
C MET A 501 -6.52 25.44 -14.49
N ALA A 502 -7.45 24.93 -15.30
CA ALA A 502 -8.82 24.67 -14.83
C ALA A 502 -8.87 23.44 -13.91
N ARG A 503 -8.00 22.46 -14.14
CA ARG A 503 -7.77 21.32 -13.24
C ARG A 503 -6.95 21.70 -12.01
N TYR A 504 -5.99 22.62 -12.15
CA TYR A 504 -5.07 23.02 -11.07
C TYR A 504 -5.20 24.50 -10.64
N PRO A 505 -6.40 25.01 -10.30
CA PRO A 505 -6.62 26.44 -10.09
C PRO A 505 -5.83 27.02 -8.89
N ALA A 506 -5.57 26.24 -7.85
CA ALA A 506 -4.85 26.70 -6.65
C ALA A 506 -3.37 27.03 -6.94
N LEU A 507 -2.81 26.51 -8.04
CA LEU A 507 -1.44 26.82 -8.46
C LEU A 507 -1.27 28.30 -8.81
N ALA A 508 -2.34 28.98 -9.27
CA ALA A 508 -2.29 30.39 -9.64
C ALA A 508 -1.88 31.29 -8.46
N ASP A 509 -2.19 30.87 -7.23
CA ASP A 509 -1.83 31.58 -6.01
C ASP A 509 -0.50 31.10 -5.41
N ALA A 510 0.15 30.07 -6.00
CA ALA A 510 1.40 29.55 -5.49
C ALA A 510 2.55 30.56 -5.69
N THR A 511 3.32 30.82 -4.63
CA THR A 511 4.51 31.67 -4.68
C THR A 511 5.67 30.88 -5.23
N GLN A 512 6.14 31.25 -6.42
CA GLN A 512 7.25 30.58 -7.10
C GLN A 512 8.50 31.45 -7.04
N TYR A 513 9.62 30.83 -6.70
CA TYR A 513 10.94 31.45 -6.72
C TYR A 513 11.78 30.78 -7.81
N ASP A 514 12.01 31.49 -8.91
CA ASP A 514 12.88 31.02 -9.98
C ASP A 514 14.32 31.46 -9.74
N VAL A 515 15.24 30.49 -9.74
CA VAL A 515 16.68 30.73 -9.66
C VAL A 515 17.40 29.99 -10.76
N ILE A 516 18.42 30.62 -11.34
CA ILE A 516 19.45 29.93 -12.10
C ILE A 516 20.61 29.72 -11.14
N LEU A 517 20.97 28.45 -10.93
CA LEU A 517 22.11 28.03 -10.13
C LEU A 517 23.33 27.90 -11.04
N GLU A 518 24.35 28.70 -10.76
CA GLU A 518 25.58 28.80 -11.54
C GLU A 518 26.68 27.87 -11.01
N PRO A 519 27.67 27.46 -11.84
CA PRO A 519 28.83 26.72 -11.36
C PRO A 519 29.53 27.42 -10.19
N GLY A 520 29.80 26.68 -9.11
CA GLY A 520 30.39 27.22 -7.87
C GLY A 520 29.35 27.61 -6.80
N GLU A 521 28.06 27.64 -7.15
CA GLU A 521 26.99 27.92 -6.21
C GLU A 521 26.39 26.63 -5.60
N ILE A 522 25.95 26.72 -4.35
CA ILE A 522 25.21 25.66 -3.65
C ILE A 522 23.85 26.20 -3.23
N LEU A 523 22.76 25.59 -3.70
CA LEU A 523 21.43 25.89 -3.18
C LEU A 523 21.10 25.01 -1.99
N PHE A 524 20.77 25.63 -0.85
CA PHE A 524 20.10 24.98 0.25
C PHE A 524 18.61 24.89 -0.02
N VAL A 525 18.09 23.67 -0.09
CA VAL A 525 16.66 23.36 -0.20
C VAL A 525 16.22 22.76 1.13
N PRO A 526 15.46 23.50 1.96
CA PRO A 526 15.01 22.98 3.24
C PRO A 526 13.98 21.86 3.09
N LEU A 527 13.85 21.05 4.13
CA LEU A 527 12.86 19.96 4.21
C LEU A 527 11.47 20.40 3.74
N GLY A 528 10.84 19.59 2.89
CA GLY A 528 9.47 19.81 2.40
C GLY A 528 9.30 20.97 1.41
N TRP A 529 10.36 21.72 1.08
CA TRP A 529 10.29 22.70 0.01
C TRP A 529 10.11 22.01 -1.33
N TRP A 530 9.12 22.47 -2.06
CA TRP A 530 8.82 21.96 -3.38
C TRP A 530 9.76 22.59 -4.38
N HIS A 531 10.23 21.79 -5.33
CA HIS A 531 11.12 22.26 -6.36
C HIS A 531 10.99 21.45 -7.66
N GLN A 532 11.16 22.14 -8.78
CA GLN A 532 11.36 21.58 -10.11
C GLN A 532 12.75 21.98 -10.59
N VAL A 533 13.46 21.07 -11.25
CA VAL A 533 14.85 21.30 -11.68
C VAL A 533 14.98 21.04 -13.18
N LYS A 534 15.49 22.01 -13.92
CA LYS A 534 15.78 21.90 -15.36
C LYS A 534 17.22 22.22 -15.68
N ALA A 535 17.92 21.33 -16.38
CA ALA A 535 19.26 21.61 -16.88
C ALA A 535 19.21 22.52 -18.11
N LEU A 536 19.93 23.63 -18.07
CA LEU A 536 20.04 24.58 -19.19
C LEU A 536 21.21 24.23 -20.12
N ASP A 537 22.22 23.55 -19.59
CA ASP A 537 23.41 23.11 -20.29
C ASP A 537 23.69 21.63 -19.95
N PHE A 538 24.72 21.02 -20.55
CA PHE A 538 25.30 19.81 -19.96
C PHE A 538 25.65 20.09 -18.50
N SER A 539 25.17 19.24 -17.59
CA SER A 539 25.15 19.57 -16.17
C SER A 539 25.73 18.45 -15.32
N VAL A 540 26.57 18.86 -14.35
CA VAL A 540 27.03 18.01 -13.24
C VAL A 540 26.71 18.72 -11.93
N THR A 541 25.90 18.08 -11.10
CA THR A 541 25.46 18.57 -9.79
C THR A 541 25.68 17.50 -8.74
N LEU A 542 25.97 17.89 -7.51
CA LEU A 542 26.05 16.98 -6.36
C LEU A 542 24.98 17.34 -5.35
N THR A 543 24.23 16.36 -4.87
CA THR A 543 23.29 16.55 -3.76
C THR A 543 23.86 15.99 -2.47
N PHE A 544 23.78 16.76 -1.38
CA PHE A 544 24.21 16.34 -0.04
C PHE A 544 23.06 16.42 0.97
N THR A 545 22.95 15.38 1.81
CA THR A 545 21.95 15.27 2.89
C THR A 545 22.58 15.00 4.25
N ASN A 546 23.89 14.79 4.31
CA ASN A 546 24.69 14.49 5.50
C ASN A 546 25.01 15.75 6.32
N PHE A 547 24.00 16.56 6.65
CA PHE A 547 24.16 17.74 7.49
C PHE A 547 24.66 17.38 8.90
N ARG A 548 25.37 18.31 9.54
CA ARG A 548 25.82 18.17 10.93
C ARG A 548 24.67 18.13 11.95
N TRP A 549 23.47 18.51 11.52
CA TRP A 549 22.25 18.56 12.32
C TRP A 549 21.25 17.50 11.89
N ALA A 550 20.22 17.27 12.71
CA ALA A 550 19.19 16.28 12.43
C ALA A 550 18.54 16.49 11.05
N ASN A 551 18.48 15.42 10.26
CA ASN A 551 17.96 15.43 8.89
C ASN A 551 17.24 14.10 8.56
N ASP A 552 16.47 13.60 9.51
CA ASP A 552 15.90 12.24 9.55
C ASP A 552 14.37 12.22 9.47
N ALA A 553 13.74 13.31 8.99
CA ALA A 553 12.27 13.42 8.89
C ALA A 553 11.64 12.32 8.01
N TYR A 554 12.41 11.73 7.08
CA TYR A 554 12.01 10.56 6.31
C TYR A 554 11.61 9.35 7.18
N ALA A 555 12.18 9.21 8.38
CA ALA A 555 11.92 8.08 9.28
C ALA A 555 10.49 8.08 9.84
N SER A 556 9.87 9.26 9.95
CA SER A 556 8.50 9.43 10.45
C SER A 556 7.51 9.85 9.36
N TYR A 557 7.90 9.81 8.08
CA TYR A 557 7.02 10.19 6.99
C TYR A 557 5.85 9.19 6.89
N PRO A 558 4.58 9.64 6.85
CA PRO A 558 3.44 8.74 6.79
C PRO A 558 3.47 7.89 5.52
N ALA A 559 3.22 6.59 5.65
CA ALA A 559 3.04 5.72 4.50
C ALA A 559 1.78 6.15 3.73
N GLY A 560 1.99 6.56 2.47
CA GLY A 560 0.92 6.92 1.53
C GLY A 560 0.42 5.74 0.73
#